data_AF-A0A660YAE7-F1
#
_entry.id   AF-A0A660YAE7-F1
#
_cell.length_a   1.000
_cell.length_b   1.000
_cell.length_c   1.000
_cell.angle_alpha   90.00
_cell.angle_beta   90.00
_cell.angle_gamma   90.00
#
_symmetry.space_group_name_H-M   'P 1'
#
loop_
_entity.id
_entity.type
_entity.pdbx_description
1 polymer ?
#
loop_
_entity_poly.entity_id
_entity_poly.type
_entity_poly.pdbx_seq_one_letter_code
_entity_poly.pdbx_strand_id
1 'polypeptide(L)' 'MCSEKGISVAGSNTSRNDFSWIKVQLASPDKIRAWSHGEVTKPETINYRSFRPERDGLFCERIFGPTRD' A
#
# COMPACT_ATOMS: atom_id res chain seq x y z
N MET A 1 40.82 -22.53 -10.53
CA MET A 1 41.57 -21.29 -10.88
C MET A 1 41.12 -20.95 -12.29
N CYS A 2 40.36 -19.89 -12.57
CA CYS A 2 40.57 -18.50 -12.17
C CYS A 2 39.40 -17.88 -11.40
N SER A 3 39.74 -17.05 -10.44
CA SER A 3 38.88 -16.02 -9.89
C SER A 3 38.93 -14.79 -10.80
N GLU A 4 37.84 -14.04 -10.87
CA GLU A 4 37.89 -12.59 -10.71
C GLU A 4 36.49 -12.08 -10.35
N LYS A 5 36.42 -11.47 -9.16
CA LYS A 5 35.25 -10.75 -8.68
C LYS A 5 35.18 -9.41 -9.42
N GLY A 6 34.09 -9.16 -10.11
CA GLY A 6 33.70 -7.81 -10.53
C GLY A 6 32.58 -7.31 -9.61
N ILE A 7 32.90 -6.36 -8.73
CA ILE A 7 31.91 -5.50 -8.07
C ILE A 7 31.71 -4.30 -9.01
N SER A 8 30.47 -4.06 -9.44
CA SER A 8 30.05 -2.76 -9.99
C SER A 8 28.83 -2.25 -9.24
N VAL A 9 28.93 -0.99 -8.86
CA VAL A 9 28.11 -0.24 -7.89
C VAL A 9 26.71 0.08 -8.42
N ALA A 10 25.82 0.22 -7.44
CA ALA A 10 24.44 0.68 -7.45
C ALA A 10 24.06 1.74 -8.50
N GLY A 11 22.84 1.57 -9.03
CA GLY A 11 22.02 2.68 -9.53
C GLY A 11 21.50 2.48 -10.94
N SER A 12 20.33 1.86 -11.08
CA SER A 12 19.35 2.22 -12.12
C SER A 12 18.00 1.56 -11.85
N ASN A 13 17.03 2.41 -11.49
CA ASN A 13 15.58 2.31 -11.65
C ASN A 13 14.97 0.90 -11.72
N THR A 14 14.22 0.53 -10.67
CA THR A 14 13.31 -0.62 -10.64
C THR A 14 12.16 -0.42 -11.64
N SER A 15 12.46 -0.61 -12.92
CA SER A 15 11.49 -0.64 -14.00
C SER A 15 10.70 -1.94 -13.89
N ARG A 16 9.45 -1.81 -13.44
CA ARG A 16 8.29 -2.65 -13.75
C ARG A 16 8.69 -4.10 -14.11
N ASN A 17 8.80 -4.96 -13.09
CA ASN A 17 9.00 -6.39 -13.26
C ASN A 17 7.97 -6.93 -14.26
N ASP A 18 8.45 -7.55 -15.34
CA ASP A 18 7.62 -8.27 -16.29
C ASP A 18 7.05 -9.51 -15.60
N PHE A 19 5.75 -9.51 -15.31
CA PHE A 19 5.08 -10.64 -14.69
C PHE A 19 4.83 -11.74 -15.74
N SER A 20 5.33 -12.95 -15.51
CA SER A 20 5.15 -14.08 -16.43
C SER A 20 3.74 -14.70 -16.41
N TRP A 21 3.01 -14.56 -15.30
CA TRP A 21 1.66 -15.11 -15.12
C TRP A 21 0.93 -14.45 -13.94
N ILE A 22 -0.40 -14.54 -13.91
CA ILE A 22 -1.27 -13.97 -12.86
C ILE A 22 -2.13 -15.09 -12.26
N LYS A 23 -2.30 -15.10 -10.93
CA LYS A 23 -3.18 -16.03 -10.21
C LYS A 23 -4.33 -15.29 -9.54
N VAL A 24 -5.49 -15.94 -9.50
CA VAL A 24 -6.61 -15.54 -8.64
C VAL A 24 -6.86 -16.65 -7.63
N GLN A 25 -6.99 -16.30 -6.35
CA GLN A 25 -7.28 -17.23 -5.25
C GLN A 25 -8.14 -16.53 -4.19
N LEU A 26 -8.86 -17.32 -3.40
CA LEU A 26 -9.57 -16.79 -2.23
C LEU A 26 -8.57 -16.30 -1.18
N ALA A 27 -8.82 -15.11 -0.63
CA ALA A 27 -8.03 -14.56 0.47
C ALA A 27 -8.57 -15.06 1.82
N SER A 28 -7.68 -15.44 2.73
CA SER A 28 -8.05 -15.76 4.11
C SER A 28 -8.31 -14.47 4.92
N PRO A 29 -9.05 -14.54 6.03
CA PRO A 29 -9.26 -13.39 6.91
C PRO A 29 -7.94 -12.73 7.37
N ASP A 30 -6.92 -13.54 7.68
CA ASP A 30 -5.62 -13.01 8.11
C ASP A 30 -4.90 -12.27 6.99
N LYS A 31 -5.04 -12.74 5.75
CA LYS A 31 -4.47 -12.07 4.58
C LYS A 31 -5.12 -10.72 4.33
N ILE A 32 -6.44 -10.64 4.48
CA ILE A 32 -7.20 -9.38 4.35
C ILE A 32 -6.75 -8.38 5.43
N ARG A 33 -6.61 -8.83 6.67
CA ARG A 33 -6.11 -7.98 7.78
C ARG A 33 -4.69 -7.51 7.54
N ALA A 34 -3.82 -8.37 7.02
CA ALA A 34 -2.43 -8.02 6.71
C ALA A 34 -2.30 -6.97 5.60
N TRP A 35 -3.27 -6.90 4.68
CA TRP A 35 -3.34 -5.84 3.67
C TRP A 35 -3.90 -4.53 4.20
N SER A 36 -4.68 -4.57 5.28
CA SER A 36 -5.30 -3.38 5.83
C SER A 36 -4.31 -2.57 6.66
N HIS A 37 -4.39 -1.25 6.54
CA HIS A 37 -3.61 -0.30 7.35
C HIS A 37 -4.41 0.24 8.55
N GLY A 38 -5.64 -0.21 8.73
CA GLY A 38 -6.50 0.14 9.86
C GLY A 38 -7.91 -0.41 9.71
N GLU A 39 -8.79 -0.08 10.66
CA GLU A 39 -10.19 -0.49 10.67
C GLU A 39 -11.09 0.74 10.61
N VAL A 40 -12.08 0.71 9.71
CA VAL A 40 -13.15 1.71 9.63
C VAL A 40 -14.26 1.25 10.56
N THR A 41 -14.54 2.02 11.62
CA THR A 41 -15.58 1.70 12.61
C THR A 41 -16.86 2.49 12.39
N LYS A 42 -16.80 3.46 11.48
CA LYS A 42 -17.78 4.53 11.31
C LYS A 42 -18.14 4.71 9.83
N PRO A 43 -19.43 4.74 9.46
CA PRO A 43 -19.85 4.88 8.07
C PRO A 43 -19.70 6.32 7.52
N GLU A 44 -19.32 7.28 8.36
CA GLU A 44 -19.19 8.68 7.97
C GLU A 44 -18.04 8.89 6.97
N THR A 45 -18.22 9.86 6.08
CA THR A 45 -17.27 10.17 4.99
C THR A 45 -16.50 11.45 5.28
N ILE A 46 -16.99 12.59 4.78
CA ILE A 46 -16.43 13.92 4.94
C ILE A 46 -17.45 14.81 5.64
N ASN A 47 -16.96 15.72 6.45
CA ASN A 47 -17.81 16.72 7.07
C ASN A 47 -18.32 17.73 6.02
N TYR A 48 -19.62 18.01 6.04
CA TYR A 48 -20.24 18.90 5.05
C TYR A 48 -19.80 20.38 5.17
N ARG A 49 -19.33 20.85 6.34
CA ARG A 49 -18.87 22.24 6.50
C ARG A 49 -17.38 22.38 6.34
N SER A 50 -16.61 21.53 7.02
CA SER A 50 -15.15 21.66 7.05
C SER A 50 -14.48 20.99 5.85
N PHE A 51 -15.20 20.13 5.12
CA PHE A 51 -14.66 19.27 4.07
C PHE A 51 -13.50 18.38 4.55
N ARG A 52 -13.38 18.19 5.87
CA ARG A 52 -12.37 17.31 6.46
C ARG A 52 -12.91 15.89 6.58
N PRO A 53 -12.08 14.87 6.35
CA PRO A 53 -12.46 13.49 6.62
C PRO A 53 -12.81 13.28 8.09
N GLU A 54 -13.84 12.47 8.33
CA GLU A 54 -14.24 12.11 9.69
C GLU A 54 -13.27 11.07 10.29
N ARG A 55 -12.99 11.20 11.59
CA ARG A 55 -12.08 10.27 12.29
C ARG A 55 -12.71 8.88 12.39
N ASP A 56 -11.93 7.87 12.01
CA ASP A 56 -12.33 6.46 11.91
C ASP A 56 -13.42 6.18 10.86
N GLY A 57 -13.73 7.18 10.03
CA GLY A 57 -14.64 7.08 8.89
C GLY A 57 -13.98 6.54 7.62
N LEU A 58 -14.76 6.46 6.54
CA LEU A 58 -14.37 5.86 5.26
C LEU A 58 -13.17 6.55 4.57
N PHE A 59 -12.89 7.81 4.90
CA PHE A 59 -11.78 8.59 4.33
C PHE A 59 -10.72 8.97 5.38
N CYS A 60 -10.64 8.24 6.49
CA CYS A 60 -9.74 8.59 7.59
C CYS A 60 -8.27 8.58 7.17
N GLU A 61 -7.59 9.72 7.37
CA GLU A 61 -6.19 9.92 6.98
C GLU A 61 -5.21 8.94 7.67
N ARG A 62 -5.59 8.44 8.87
CA ARG A 62 -4.80 7.44 9.59
C ARG A 62 -4.76 6.08 8.87
N ILE A 63 -5.81 5.73 8.13
CA ILE A 63 -5.94 4.44 7.44
C ILE A 63 -5.39 4.54 6.02
N PHE A 64 -5.69 5.65 5.33
CA PHE A 64 -5.44 5.77 3.89
C PHE A 64 -4.31 6.74 3.52
N GLY A 65 -3.79 7.50 4.50
CA GLY A 65 -2.74 8.50 4.28
C GLY A 65 -3.24 9.94 4.29
N PRO A 66 -2.32 10.92 4.28
CA PRO A 66 -2.67 12.33 4.37
C PRO A 66 -3.39 12.82 3.11
N THR A 67 -4.27 13.82 3.25
CA THR A 67 -4.98 14.42 2.11
C THR A 67 -4.07 15.30 1.23
N ARG A 68 -2.93 15.74 1.77
CA ARG A 68 -1.96 16.62 1.09
C ARG A 68 -0.53 16.15 1.38
N ASP A 69 0.34 16.33 0.40
CA ASP A 69 1.77 16.00 0.47
C ASP A 69 2.55 16.87 1.48
#